data_AF-A0A970F063-F1
#
_entry.id   AF-A0A970F063-F1
#
_cell.length_a   1.000
_cell.length_b   1.000
_cell.length_c   1.000
_cell.angle_alpha   90.00
_cell.angle_beta   90.00
_cell.angle_gamma   90.00
#
_symmetry.space_group_name_H-M   'P 1'
#
loop_
_entity.id
_entity.type
_entity.pdbx_description
1 polymer ?
#
loop_
_entity_poly.entity_id
_entity_poly.type
_entity_poly.pdbx_seq_one_letter_code
_entity_poly.pdbx_strand_id
1 'polypeptide(L)' 'SVACASIISRYYFIKHMEKLSQELEIKLPYGAGEEVDKIGLEIVKKYGFDKLKEYAKLNFKNTEKIKNLLENPTT' A
#
# COMPACT_ATOMS: atom_id res chain seq x y z
N SER A 1 -23.73 19.71 -5.18
CA SER A 1 -22.68 19.59 -4.14
C SER A 1 -21.64 18.48 -4.39
N VAL A 2 -21.63 17.81 -5.56
CA VAL A 2 -20.74 16.64 -5.83
C VAL A 2 -19.27 17.03 -6.01
N ALA A 3 -18.98 18.09 -6.76
CA ALA A 3 -17.60 18.53 -7.01
C ALA A 3 -16.86 18.93 -5.72
N CYS A 4 -17.54 19.69 -4.85
CA CYS A 4 -16.99 20.10 -3.56
C CYS A 4 -16.67 18.90 -2.66
N ALA A 5 -17.58 17.92 -2.55
CA ALA A 5 -17.33 16.70 -1.80
C ALA A 5 -16.14 15.89 -2.37
N SER A 6 -16.03 15.82 -3.69
CA SER A 6 -14.93 15.14 -4.38
C SER A 6 -13.55 15.78 -4.11
N ILE A 7 -13.50 17.11 -4.00
CA ILE A 7 -12.27 17.84 -3.65
C ILE A 7 -11.88 17.56 -2.20
N ILE A 8 -12.83 17.65 -1.26
CA ILE A 8 -12.60 17.40 0.16
C ILE A 8 -12.11 15.95 0.37
N SER A 9 -12.75 14.97 -0.28
CA SER A 9 -12.35 13.56 -0.19
C SER A 9 -10.91 13.33 -0.67
N ARG A 10 -10.51 13.95 -1.80
CA ARG A 10 -9.12 13.85 -2.29
C ARG A 10 -8.12 14.48 -1.34
N TYR A 11 -8.44 15.65 -0.77
CA TYR A 11 -7.58 16.30 0.22
C TYR A 11 -7.31 15.40 1.42
N TYR A 12 -8.37 14.82 2.01
CA TYR A 12 -8.23 13.89 3.13
C TYR A 12 -7.49 12.61 2.74
N PHE A 13 -7.72 12.09 1.55
CA PHE A 13 -7.01 10.91 1.05
C PHE A 13 -5.50 11.15 0.98
N ILE A 14 -5.05 12.26 0.38
CA ILE A 14 -3.63 12.60 0.25
C ILE A 14 -3.00 12.74 1.64
N LYS A 15 -3.64 13.52 2.53
CA LYS A 15 -3.14 13.75 3.90
C LYS A 15 -3.03 12.45 4.71
N HIS A 16 -3.98 11.53 4.54
CA HIS A 16 -3.93 10.24 5.21
C HIS A 16 -2.81 9.35 4.66
N MET A 17 -2.61 9.32 3.33
CA MET A 17 -1.52 8.59 2.69
C MET A 17 -0.13 9.09 3.10
N GLU A 18 0.03 10.41 3.27
CA GLU A 18 1.25 11.00 3.81
C GLU A 18 1.53 10.54 5.24
N LYS A 19 0.51 10.54 6.10
CA LYS A 19 0.61 10.05 7.48
C LYS A 19 1.04 8.58 7.53
N LEU A 20 0.42 7.73 6.72
CA LEU A 20 0.78 6.30 6.65
C LEU A 20 2.21 6.10 6.13
N SER A 21 2.64 6.91 5.15
CA SER A 21 4.01 6.86 4.62
C SER A 21 5.04 7.27 5.68
N GLN A 22 4.71 8.26 6.52
CA GLN A 22 5.55 8.68 7.65
C GLN A 22 5.63 7.60 8.73
N GLU A 23 4.50 6.96 9.08
CA GLU A 23 4.47 5.89 10.09
C GLU A 23 5.30 4.66 9.69
N LEU A 24 5.30 4.31 8.40
CA LEU A 24 6.09 3.19 7.88
C LEU A 24 7.55 3.57 7.56
N GLU A 25 7.88 4.86 7.56
CA GLU A 25 9.12 5.44 7.01
C GLU A 25 9.38 4.99 5.56
N ILE A 26 8.31 4.73 4.81
CA ILE A 26 8.35 4.23 3.43
C ILE A 26 7.37 5.06 2.62
N LYS A 27 7.81 5.55 1.46
CA LYS A 27 6.94 6.31 0.55
C LYS A 27 5.94 5.36 -0.10
N LEU A 28 4.66 5.46 0.26
CA LEU A 28 3.61 4.63 -0.32
C LEU A 28 3.23 5.13 -1.72
N PRO A 29 3.41 4.32 -2.78
CA PRO A 29 2.98 4.70 -4.13
C PRO A 29 1.45 4.67 -4.24
N TYR A 30 0.92 5.52 -5.11
CA TYR A 30 -0.51 5.53 -5.42
C TYR A 30 -0.85 4.50 -6.50
N GLY A 31 -2.04 3.90 -6.42
CA GLY A 31 -2.55 2.96 -7.42
C GLY A 31 -2.32 1.50 -7.06
N ALA A 32 -2.11 0.65 -8.07
CA ALA A 32 -2.01 -0.81 -7.93
C ALA A 32 -1.01 -1.44 -8.93
N GLY A 33 -0.04 -0.66 -9.40
CA GLY A 33 0.98 -1.10 -10.36
C GLY A 33 2.11 -1.91 -9.73
N GLU A 34 3.13 -2.25 -10.53
CA GLU A 34 4.29 -3.05 -10.08
C GLU A 34 5.08 -2.40 -8.94
N GLU A 35 5.12 -1.06 -8.89
CA GLU A 35 5.78 -0.32 -7.81
C GLU A 35 5.11 -0.59 -6.45
N VAL A 36 3.77 -0.74 -6.44
CA VAL A 36 3.00 -1.10 -5.24
C VAL A 36 3.33 -2.53 -4.80
N ASP A 37 3.52 -3.45 -5.74
CA ASP A 37 3.93 -4.83 -5.45
C ASP A 37 5.31 -4.87 -4.78
N LYS A 38 6.28 -4.09 -5.30
CA LYS A 38 7.64 -3.98 -4.75
C LYS A 38 7.67 -3.40 -3.34
N ILE A 39 6.96 -2.28 -3.12
CA ILE A 39 6.87 -1.64 -1.81
C ILE A 39 6.11 -2.51 -0.82
N GLY A 40 5.04 -3.20 -1.26
CA GLY A 40 4.33 -4.16 -0.44
C GLY A 40 5.22 -5.32 0.01
N LEU A 41 6.09 -5.83 -0.86
CA LEU A 41 7.08 -6.84 -0.50
C LEU A 41 8.11 -6.30 0.52
N GLU A 42 8.57 -5.06 0.36
CA GLU A 42 9.49 -4.41 1.31
C GLU A 42 8.86 -4.25 2.69
N ILE A 43 7.61 -3.80 2.76
CA ILE A 43 6.84 -3.67 4.01
C ILE A 43 6.72 -5.03 4.71
N VAL A 44 6.37 -6.08 3.96
CA VAL A 44 6.24 -7.43 4.55
C VAL A 44 7.59 -7.97 5.03
N LYS A 45 8.68 -7.70 4.30
CA LYS A 45 10.02 -8.09 4.72
C LYS A 45 10.48 -7.35 5.98
N LYS A 46 10.14 -6.07 6.13
CA LYS A 46 10.56 -5.22 7.26
C LYS A 46 9.70 -5.41 8.51
N TYR A 47 8.39 -5.54 8.37
CA TYR A 47 7.43 -5.51 9.48
C TYR A 47 6.56 -6.78 9.60
N GLY A 48 6.67 -7.71 8.67
CA GLY A 48 5.85 -8.92 8.61
C GLY A 48 4.52 -8.74 7.86
N PHE A 49 3.89 -9.87 7.53
CA PHE A 49 2.66 -9.88 6.73
C PHE A 49 1.45 -9.34 7.49
N ASP A 50 1.41 -9.47 8.82
CA ASP A 50 0.32 -8.94 9.62
C ASP A 50 0.25 -7.42 9.58
N LYS A 51 1.40 -6.73 9.51
CA LYS A 51 1.43 -5.28 9.39
C LYS A 51 0.81 -4.82 8.07
N LEU A 52 0.99 -5.57 6.98
CA LEU A 52 0.37 -5.25 5.68
C LEU A 52 -1.17 -5.14 5.76
N LYS A 53 -1.83 -5.86 6.67
CA LYS A 53 -3.28 -5.81 6.86
C LYS A 53 -3.79 -4.45 7.33
N GLU A 54 -2.94 -3.68 8.01
CA GLU A 54 -3.28 -2.34 8.50
C GLU A 54 -3.14 -1.26 7.42
N TYR A 55 -2.29 -1.49 6.41
CA TYR A 55 -1.92 -0.48 5.40
C TYR A 55 -2.40 -0.81 3.98
N ALA A 56 -2.82 -2.04 3.70
CA ALA A 56 -3.22 -2.47 2.37
C ALA A 56 -4.56 -3.23 2.35
N LYS A 57 -5.24 -3.18 1.20
CA LYS A 57 -6.47 -3.94 0.95
C LYS A 57 -6.12 -5.35 0.48
N LEU A 58 -6.28 -6.33 1.37
CA LEU A 58 -5.86 -7.72 1.13
C LEU A 58 -6.57 -8.41 -0.04
N ASN A 59 -7.79 -7.99 -0.38
CA ASN A 59 -8.58 -8.57 -1.47
C ASN A 59 -8.06 -8.21 -2.88
N PHE A 60 -7.00 -7.40 -3.00
CA PHE A 60 -6.40 -7.05 -4.29
C PHE A 60 -5.40 -8.12 -4.75
N LYS A 61 -5.28 -8.28 -6.07
CA LYS A 61 -4.29 -9.18 -6.70
C LYS A 61 -2.84 -8.86 -6.29
N ASN A 62 -2.56 -7.63 -5.90
CA ASN A 62 -1.25 -7.22 -5.38
C ASN A 62 -0.85 -8.05 -4.15
N THR A 63 -1.80 -8.38 -3.27
CA THR A 63 -1.54 -9.20 -2.07
C THR A 63 -1.12 -10.63 -2.43
N GLU A 64 -1.81 -11.25 -3.39
CA GLU A 64 -1.46 -12.58 -3.89
C GLU A 64 -0.08 -12.58 -4.54
N LYS A 65 0.22 -11.56 -5.35
CA LYS A 65 1.55 -11.40 -5.93
C LYS A 65 2.62 -11.29 -4.85
N ILE A 66 2.44 -10.44 -3.85
CA ILE A 66 3.39 -10.29 -2.74
C ILE A 66 3.62 -11.63 -2.04
N LYS A 67 2.54 -12.38 -1.77
CA LYS A 67 2.63 -13.72 -1.17
C LYS A 67 3.44 -14.69 -2.04
N ASN A 68 3.16 -14.72 -3.35
CA ASN A 68 3.90 -15.57 -4.29
C ASN A 68 5.40 -15.18 -4.37
N LEU A 69 5.72 -13.89 -4.34
CA LEU A 69 7.11 -13.39 -4.32
C LEU A 69 7.83 -13.71 -2.99
N LEU A 70 7.11 -13.93 -1.89
CA LEU A 70 7.68 -14.35 -0.60
C LEU A 70 7.97 -15.86 -0.58
N GLU A 71 7.07 -16.67 -1.12
CA GLU A 71 7.20 -18.14 -1.15
C GLU A 71 8.22 -18.61 -2.19
N ASN A 72 8.39 -17.87 -3.29
CA ASN A 72 9.38 -18.14 -4.32
C ASN A 72 10.24 -16.90 -4.55
N PRO A 73 11.23 -16.61 -3.68
CA PRO A 73 12.25 -15.63 -4.01
C PRO A 73 13.02 -16.21 -5.19
N THR A 74 12.67 -15.80 -6.42
CA THR A 74 13.32 -16.29 -7.62
C THR A 74 14.84 -16.16 -7.48
N THR A 75 15.51 -17.27 -7.80
CA THR A 75 16.96 -17.50 -7.86
C THR A 75 17.79 -16.31 -8.32
#